data_AF-A0A223CYR7-F1
#
_entry.id   AF-A0A223CYR7-F1
#
_cell.length_a   1.000
_cell.length_b   1.000
_cell.length_c   1.000
_cell.angle_alpha   90.00
_cell.angle_beta   90.00
_cell.angle_gamma   90.00
#
_symmetry.space_group_name_H-M   'P 1'
#
loop_
_entity.id
_entity.type
_entity.pdbx_description
1 polymer ?
#
loop_
_entity_poly.entity_id
_entity_poly.type
_entity_poly.pdbx_seq_one_letter_code
_entity_poly.pdbx_strand_id
1 'polypeptide(L)'
;MSRRWRRFCPAKGGRSERSMSGLFTLAKELQGLNVTLQEKRNERADQSAVRAALETNVGEFVRAKRLSEQQIRELFQGRSLVGVDGSIHQFGSAYPYTIHLYKALAKSTIPSRDGSSSVEQVSMFSPLQADDHAAVRQFVQERRAELRVEPQEDRLTERDLAEQQAYQILADQKLVELELQVAIDAIDRFRPFLMLMDGGFSRLKGKGGERWEQFEEKVTDSDTIVVGVIEEVGSYRLKSRLDDVDERLLNGYIRGHDREVMFNLLEEGEWLKTSLERPIKNEFYTVFHRLSDQPQAGACDFLREQAQRVDEVIDFLYTITPRKSRGIPLWLDLVDAEARLTKKQVEMIVRTNLDQEIVESFLRPQRERRDF
;
A
#
# COMPACT_ATOMS: atom_id res chain seq x y z
N MET A 1 27.53 69.07 29.41
CA MET A 1 27.92 68.21 28.27
C MET A 1 27.45 66.78 28.54
N SER A 2 26.43 66.35 27.78
CA SER A 2 26.13 64.98 27.33
C SER A 2 26.54 63.79 28.23
N ARG A 3 25.54 63.07 28.76
CA ARG A 3 25.33 61.63 28.46
C ARG A 3 23.92 61.19 28.89
N ARG A 4 23.13 60.86 27.87
CA ARG A 4 21.73 60.43 27.88
C ARG A 4 21.71 58.92 28.14
N TRP A 5 21.26 58.46 29.30
CA TRP A 5 20.95 57.04 29.51
C TRP A 5 19.57 56.76 28.90
N ARG A 6 19.54 56.10 27.75
CA ARG A 6 18.32 55.62 27.10
C ARG A 6 17.81 54.40 27.86
N ARG A 7 16.51 54.39 28.15
CA ARG A 7 15.74 53.19 28.50
C ARG A 7 15.92 52.15 27.40
N PHE A 8 16.51 51.00 27.74
CA PHE A 8 16.39 49.78 26.95
C PHE A 8 15.18 49.02 27.49
N CYS A 9 14.04 49.13 26.80
CA CYS A 9 12.99 48.12 26.91
C CYS A 9 13.51 46.86 26.22
N PRO A 10 13.47 45.66 26.86
CA PRO A 10 13.63 44.44 26.11
C PRO A 10 12.33 44.20 25.34
N ALA A 11 12.36 44.43 24.02
CA ALA A 11 11.35 43.87 23.13
C ALA A 11 11.56 42.34 23.09
N LYS A 12 11.00 41.64 24.08
CA LYS A 12 10.80 40.19 24.03
C LYS A 12 9.46 39.90 23.38
N GLY A 13 9.44 39.02 22.39
CA GLY A 13 8.35 38.05 22.28
C GLY A 13 7.33 38.17 21.15
N GLY A 14 7.63 38.78 20.00
CA GLY A 14 6.64 38.87 18.90
C GLY A 14 6.41 37.59 18.06
N ARG A 15 7.22 36.53 18.20
CA ARG A 15 7.09 35.28 17.40
C ARG A 15 6.41 34.13 18.14
N SER A 16 6.47 34.10 19.48
CA SER A 16 5.89 33.02 20.29
C SER A 16 4.37 33.09 20.33
N GLU A 17 3.77 34.29 20.41
CA GLU A 17 2.32 34.45 20.52
C GLU A 17 1.59 34.13 19.21
N ARG A 18 2.13 34.51 18.04
CA ARG A 18 1.52 34.19 16.73
C ARG A 18 1.60 32.69 16.41
N SER A 19 2.71 32.03 16.76
CA SER A 19 2.85 30.58 16.58
C SER A 19 1.93 29.79 17.51
N MET A 20 1.77 30.22 18.77
CA MET A 20 0.81 29.61 19.69
C MET A 20 -0.63 29.86 19.27
N SER A 21 -0.94 31.03 18.70
CA SER A 21 -2.26 31.33 18.13
C SER A 21 -2.63 30.37 17.00
N GLY A 22 -1.69 30.05 16.10
CA GLY A 22 -1.93 29.11 15.00
C GLY A 22 -2.18 27.68 15.48
N LEU A 23 -1.32 27.15 16.37
CA LEU A 23 -1.49 25.82 16.95
C LEU A 23 -2.79 25.70 17.75
N PHE A 24 -3.18 26.74 18.48
CA PHE A 24 -4.43 26.78 19.20
C PHE A 24 -5.65 26.76 18.26
N THR A 25 -5.59 27.50 17.15
CA THR A 25 -6.63 27.44 16.11
C THR A 25 -6.75 26.03 15.53
N LEU A 26 -5.64 25.40 15.15
CA LEU A 26 -5.64 24.02 14.66
C LEU A 26 -6.20 23.04 15.68
N ALA A 27 -5.84 23.18 16.96
CA ALA A 27 -6.38 22.34 18.03
C ALA A 27 -7.90 22.48 18.16
N LYS A 28 -8.42 23.71 18.04
CA LYS A 28 -9.87 23.97 18.07
C LYS A 28 -10.59 23.38 16.85
N GLU A 29 -10.00 23.48 15.66
CA GLU A 29 -10.55 22.85 14.45
C GLU A 29 -10.60 21.32 14.58
N LEU A 30 -9.53 20.71 15.12
CA LEU A 30 -9.49 19.27 15.39
C LEU A 30 -10.52 18.84 16.44
N GLN A 31 -10.76 19.65 17.47
CA GLN A 31 -11.83 19.39 18.44
C GLN A 31 -13.21 19.44 17.79
N GLY A 32 -13.45 20.43 16.92
CA GLY A 32 -14.69 20.51 16.13
C GLY A 32 -14.88 19.27 15.25
N LEU A 33 -13.83 18.85 14.54
CA LEU A 33 -13.85 17.62 13.74
C LEU A 33 -14.16 16.39 14.60
N ASN A 34 -13.55 16.27 15.78
CA ASN A 34 -13.79 15.14 16.68
C ASN A 34 -15.26 15.05 17.11
N VAL A 35 -15.92 16.18 17.42
CA VAL A 35 -17.35 16.20 17.75
C VAL A 35 -18.18 15.68 16.56
N THR A 36 -17.94 16.19 15.35
CA THR A 36 -18.65 15.72 14.14
C THR A 36 -18.44 14.22 13.88
N LEU A 37 -17.23 13.70 14.10
CA LEU A 37 -16.94 12.28 13.94
C LEU A 37 -17.63 11.42 15.01
N GLN A 38 -17.73 11.92 16.24
CA GLN A 38 -18.45 11.24 17.33
C GLN A 38 -19.95 11.18 17.06
N GLU A 39 -20.56 12.28 16.60
CA GLU A 39 -21.97 12.34 16.22
C GLU A 39 -22.28 11.29 15.14
N LYS A 40 -21.51 11.27 14.05
CA LYS A 40 -21.65 10.24 13.00
C LYS A 40 -21.47 8.82 13.54
N ARG A 41 -20.50 8.61 14.43
CA ARG A 41 -20.29 7.28 15.03
C ARG A 41 -21.49 6.83 15.86
N ASN A 42 -22.17 7.74 16.56
CA ASN A 42 -23.34 7.44 17.37
C ASN A 42 -24.59 7.16 16.52
N GLU A 43 -24.63 7.66 15.28
CA GLU A 43 -25.69 7.37 14.31
C GLU A 43 -25.52 6.01 13.61
N ARG A 44 -24.42 5.29 13.87
CA ARG A 44 -24.16 4.00 13.22
C ARG A 44 -25.22 2.96 13.58
N ALA A 45 -25.60 2.19 12.57
CA ALA A 45 -26.41 1.01 12.78
C ALA A 45 -25.74 0.03 13.76
N ASP A 46 -26.56 -0.74 14.45
CA ASP A 46 -26.07 -1.77 15.37
C ASP A 46 -25.14 -2.75 14.63
N GLN A 47 -24.00 -3.08 15.26
CA GLN A 47 -23.01 -3.95 14.63
C GLN A 47 -23.60 -5.34 14.32
N SER A 48 -24.52 -5.84 15.14
CA SER A 48 -25.20 -7.12 14.90
C SER A 48 -26.06 -7.07 13.64
N ALA A 49 -26.71 -5.94 13.37
CA ALA A 49 -27.52 -5.75 12.15
C ALA A 49 -26.63 -5.72 10.90
N VAL A 50 -25.50 -4.99 10.94
CA VAL A 50 -24.52 -4.97 9.85
C VAL A 50 -23.97 -6.38 9.61
N ARG A 51 -23.64 -7.10 10.68
CA ARG A 51 -23.12 -8.47 10.61
C ARG A 51 -24.12 -9.44 9.97
N ALA A 52 -25.39 -9.41 10.39
CA ALA A 52 -26.44 -10.25 9.81
C ALA A 52 -26.68 -9.96 8.32
N ALA A 53 -26.59 -8.69 7.92
CA ALA A 53 -26.72 -8.29 6.51
C ALA A 53 -25.57 -8.82 5.65
N LEU A 54 -24.33 -8.82 6.18
CA LEU A 54 -23.17 -9.41 5.53
C LEU A 54 -23.27 -10.94 5.43
N GLU A 55 -23.76 -11.62 6.47
CA GLU A 55 -24.05 -13.08 6.44
C GLU A 55 -25.01 -13.44 5.31
N THR A 56 -26.02 -12.60 5.09
CA THR A 56 -27.06 -12.85 4.09
C THR A 56 -26.58 -12.58 2.64
N ASN A 57 -25.73 -11.56 2.44
CA ASN A 57 -25.47 -11.01 1.10
C ASN A 57 -24.02 -11.10 0.65
N VAL A 58 -23.08 -11.34 1.55
CA VAL A 58 -21.65 -11.35 1.25
C VAL A 58 -21.04 -12.72 1.46
N GLY A 59 -21.28 -13.36 2.61
CA GLY A 59 -20.69 -14.65 2.94
C GLY A 59 -20.70 -14.93 4.43
N GLU A 60 -20.01 -15.97 4.86
CA GLU A 60 -20.08 -16.45 6.25
C GLU A 60 -18.88 -15.98 7.09
N PHE A 61 -19.12 -15.74 8.38
CA PHE A 61 -18.04 -15.49 9.32
C PHE A 61 -17.47 -16.81 9.85
N VAL A 62 -16.16 -16.98 9.70
CA VAL A 62 -15.44 -18.21 10.02
C VAL A 62 -14.32 -17.91 11.00
N ARG A 63 -14.09 -18.86 11.91
CA ARG A 63 -13.01 -18.79 12.89
C ARG A 63 -11.77 -19.49 12.35
N ALA A 64 -10.67 -18.75 12.21
CA ALA A 64 -9.37 -19.31 11.87
C ALA A 64 -8.79 -20.07 13.06
N LYS A 65 -8.03 -21.13 12.76
CA LYS A 65 -7.34 -21.98 13.73
C LYS A 65 -5.84 -21.74 13.64
N ARG A 66 -5.17 -21.74 14.79
CA ARG A 66 -3.71 -21.78 14.80
C ARG A 66 -3.25 -23.21 14.52
N LEU A 67 -2.37 -23.36 13.56
CA LEU A 67 -1.79 -24.63 13.17
C LEU A 67 -0.62 -24.98 14.11
N SER A 68 -0.51 -26.27 14.44
CA SER A 68 0.68 -26.84 15.06
C SER A 68 1.82 -26.98 14.06
N GLU A 69 3.05 -27.14 14.56
CA GLU A 69 4.21 -27.38 13.69
C GLU A 69 4.03 -28.59 12.76
N GLN A 70 3.40 -29.66 13.24
CA GLN A 70 3.12 -30.84 12.43
C GLN A 70 2.17 -30.52 11.27
N GLN A 71 1.07 -29.82 11.55
CA GLN A 71 0.12 -29.41 10.51
C GLN A 71 0.77 -28.50 9.47
N ILE A 72 1.66 -27.59 9.89
CA ILE A 72 2.42 -26.74 8.96
C ILE A 72 3.34 -27.58 8.07
N ARG A 73 4.05 -28.57 8.63
CA ARG A 73 4.91 -29.47 7.86
C ARG A 73 4.12 -30.29 6.84
N GLU A 74 2.94 -30.78 7.23
CA GLU A 74 2.04 -31.53 6.36
C GLU A 74 1.45 -30.66 5.25
N LEU A 75 1.13 -29.40 5.56
CA LEU A 75 0.62 -28.41 4.60
C LEU A 75 1.67 -28.04 3.54
N PHE A 76 2.90 -27.73 3.97
CA PHE A 76 3.96 -27.27 3.06
C PHE A 76 4.67 -28.41 2.32
N GLN A 77 4.64 -29.64 2.86
CA GLN A 77 5.30 -30.82 2.28
C GLN A 77 6.77 -30.57 1.87
N GLY A 78 7.49 -29.76 2.66
CA GLY A 78 8.88 -29.39 2.42
C GLY A 78 9.12 -28.31 1.36
N ARG A 79 8.08 -27.74 0.76
CA ARG A 79 8.16 -26.55 -0.11
C ARG A 79 8.27 -25.28 0.74
N SER A 80 8.72 -24.18 0.14
CA SER A 80 8.94 -22.92 0.86
C SER A 80 7.70 -22.02 0.95
N LEU A 81 7.77 -21.07 1.87
CA LEU A 81 6.99 -19.84 1.87
C LEU A 81 7.85 -18.76 1.21
N VAL A 82 7.26 -18.00 0.29
CA VAL A 82 7.90 -16.80 -0.29
C VAL A 82 7.08 -15.56 0.07
N GLY A 83 7.75 -14.48 0.42
CA GLY A 83 7.15 -13.14 0.52
C GLY A 83 7.74 -12.23 -0.55
N VAL A 84 6.94 -11.34 -1.10
CA VAL A 84 7.32 -10.39 -2.15
C VAL A 84 6.90 -8.99 -1.74
N ASP A 85 7.83 -8.06 -1.79
CA ASP A 85 7.55 -6.63 -1.60
C ASP A 85 8.48 -5.74 -2.45
N GLY A 86 8.06 -4.51 -2.65
CA GLY A 86 8.74 -3.49 -3.43
C GLY A 86 8.86 -2.17 -2.66
N SER A 87 10.00 -1.50 -2.83
CA SER A 87 10.24 -0.16 -2.30
C SER A 87 10.65 0.78 -3.42
N ILE A 88 9.99 1.93 -3.44
CA ILE A 88 10.34 3.08 -4.28
C ILE A 88 10.74 4.25 -3.38
N HIS A 89 11.81 4.94 -3.74
CA HIS A 89 12.21 6.18 -3.08
C HIS A 89 12.49 7.27 -4.10
N GLN A 90 11.85 8.43 -3.90
CA GLN A 90 12.07 9.61 -4.71
C GLN A 90 13.22 10.44 -4.13
N PHE A 91 14.19 10.81 -4.97
CA PHE A 91 15.20 11.81 -4.67
C PHE A 91 15.04 13.02 -5.61
N GLY A 92 15.33 14.21 -5.09
CA GLY A 92 15.29 15.46 -5.84
C GLY A 92 14.06 16.31 -5.53
N SER A 93 13.66 17.13 -6.51
CA SER A 93 12.58 18.12 -6.36
C SER A 93 11.33 17.73 -7.17
N ALA A 94 10.59 18.72 -7.68
CA ALA A 94 9.45 18.47 -8.54
C ALA A 94 9.91 18.01 -9.94
N TYR A 95 9.00 17.43 -10.71
CA TYR A 95 9.21 17.13 -12.12
C TYR A 95 9.75 18.37 -12.86
N PRO A 96 10.72 18.24 -13.78
CA PRO A 96 11.42 17.01 -14.19
C PRO A 96 12.65 16.67 -13.32
N TYR A 97 12.96 17.45 -12.29
CA TYR A 97 14.21 17.32 -11.56
C TYR A 97 14.15 16.32 -10.41
N THR A 98 13.85 15.07 -10.76
CA THR A 98 13.66 14.01 -9.77
C THR A 98 14.08 12.65 -10.31
N ILE A 99 14.41 11.75 -9.39
CA ILE A 99 14.83 10.39 -9.65
C ILE A 99 14.03 9.48 -8.73
N HIS A 100 13.42 8.43 -9.28
CA HIS A 100 12.90 7.32 -8.48
C HIS A 100 13.90 6.16 -8.52
N LEU A 101 14.25 5.66 -7.34
CA LEU A 101 15.06 4.45 -7.16
C LEU A 101 14.15 3.34 -6.64
N TYR A 102 14.30 2.15 -7.22
CA TYR A 102 13.45 1.00 -6.96
C TYR A 102 14.27 -0.16 -6.44
N LYS A 103 13.66 -0.92 -5.55
CA LYS A 103 14.12 -2.24 -5.15
C LYS A 103 12.89 -3.12 -4.97
N ALA A 104 12.85 -4.27 -5.63
CA ALA A 104 11.89 -5.33 -5.38
C ALA A 104 12.61 -6.57 -4.87
N LEU A 105 12.00 -7.27 -3.92
CA LEU A 105 12.58 -8.42 -3.24
C LEU A 105 11.55 -9.53 -3.11
N ALA A 106 11.91 -10.72 -3.56
CA ALA A 106 11.24 -11.95 -3.21
C ALA A 106 12.15 -12.78 -2.30
N LYS A 107 11.65 -13.19 -1.13
CA LYS A 107 12.45 -13.94 -0.13
C LYS A 107 11.76 -15.24 0.27
N SER A 108 12.51 -16.33 0.21
CA SER A 108 12.10 -17.70 0.52
C SER A 108 12.55 -18.13 1.91
N THR A 109 11.70 -18.88 2.62
CA THR A 109 12.06 -19.51 3.90
C THR A 109 13.02 -20.69 3.74
N ILE A 110 13.09 -21.28 2.54
CA ILE A 110 14.00 -22.38 2.21
C ILE A 110 14.92 -21.94 1.07
N PRO A 111 16.25 -22.05 1.22
CA PRO A 111 17.17 -21.71 0.14
C PRO A 111 16.98 -22.58 -1.11
N SER A 112 17.33 -22.01 -2.26
CA SER A 112 17.47 -22.73 -3.52
C SER A 112 18.70 -23.66 -3.49
N ARG A 113 18.86 -24.50 -4.51
CA ARG A 113 20.01 -25.43 -4.63
C ARG A 113 21.36 -24.73 -4.63
N ASP A 114 21.42 -23.48 -5.11
CA ASP A 114 22.63 -22.66 -5.11
C ASP A 114 22.89 -21.94 -3.77
N GLY A 115 22.06 -22.17 -2.75
CA GLY A 115 22.16 -21.57 -1.43
C GLY A 115 21.55 -20.18 -1.30
N SER A 116 21.02 -19.59 -2.38
CA SER A 116 20.31 -18.31 -2.28
C SER A 116 18.96 -18.46 -1.58
N SER A 117 18.55 -17.43 -0.85
CA SER A 117 17.21 -17.37 -0.24
C SER A 117 16.37 -16.20 -0.75
N SER A 118 16.86 -15.47 -1.75
CA SER A 118 16.15 -14.33 -2.32
C SER A 118 16.41 -14.13 -3.81
N VAL A 119 15.48 -13.42 -4.45
CA VAL A 119 15.64 -12.77 -5.74
C VAL A 119 15.41 -11.28 -5.54
N GLU A 120 16.29 -10.46 -6.06
CA GLU A 120 16.24 -9.01 -5.94
C GLU A 120 16.37 -8.38 -7.32
N GLN A 121 15.59 -7.33 -7.57
CA GLN A 121 15.77 -6.46 -8.72
C GLN A 121 15.78 -5.00 -8.28
N VAL A 122 16.61 -4.21 -8.94
CA VAL A 122 16.74 -2.77 -8.72
C VAL A 122 16.59 -2.03 -10.03
N SER A 123 16.04 -0.82 -9.99
CA SER A 123 15.89 0.03 -11.16
C SER A 123 15.99 1.50 -10.76
N MET A 124 16.17 2.35 -11.76
CA MET A 124 16.01 3.79 -11.65
C MET A 124 15.01 4.25 -12.71
N PHE A 125 14.27 5.32 -12.43
CA PHE A 125 13.41 6.01 -13.40
C PHE A 125 13.48 7.52 -13.18
N SER A 126 13.91 8.28 -14.18
CA SER A 126 14.08 9.73 -14.09
C SER A 126 13.81 10.41 -15.42
N PRO A 127 12.99 11.48 -15.48
CA PRO A 127 12.76 12.21 -16.72
C PRO A 127 13.97 13.08 -17.13
N LEU A 128 15.07 13.03 -16.35
CA LEU A 128 16.37 13.55 -16.75
C LEU A 128 17.08 12.60 -17.73
N GLN A 129 16.65 11.33 -17.84
CA GLN A 129 17.11 10.40 -18.87
C GLN A 129 16.25 10.53 -20.12
N ALA A 130 16.90 10.49 -21.29
CA ALA A 130 16.24 10.72 -22.58
C ALA A 130 15.13 9.70 -22.86
N ASP A 131 15.38 8.42 -22.57
CA ASP A 131 14.44 7.33 -22.83
C ASP A 131 13.21 7.42 -21.91
N ASP A 132 13.42 7.67 -20.61
CA ASP A 132 12.35 7.85 -19.64
C ASP A 132 11.49 9.07 -19.95
N HIS A 133 12.10 10.19 -20.33
CA HIS A 133 11.38 11.38 -20.76
C HIS A 133 10.59 11.12 -22.05
N ALA A 134 11.14 10.35 -22.99
CA ALA A 134 10.42 9.94 -24.19
C ALA A 134 9.20 9.08 -23.84
N ALA A 135 9.35 8.12 -22.92
CA ALA A 135 8.26 7.28 -22.43
C ALA A 135 7.15 8.09 -21.76
N VAL A 136 7.50 9.08 -20.92
CA VAL A 136 6.52 10.01 -20.31
C VAL A 136 5.74 10.76 -21.40
N ARG A 137 6.42 11.33 -22.40
CA ARG A 137 5.75 12.06 -23.49
C ARG A 137 4.86 11.16 -24.33
N GLN A 138 5.31 9.95 -24.63
CA GLN A 138 4.52 8.96 -25.36
C GLN A 138 3.25 8.60 -24.57
N PHE A 139 3.37 8.36 -23.27
CA PHE A 139 2.22 8.11 -22.40
C PHE A 139 1.22 9.26 -22.43
N VAL A 140 1.68 10.52 -22.34
CA VAL A 140 0.82 11.70 -22.46
C VAL A 140 0.10 11.75 -23.81
N GLN A 141 0.77 11.39 -24.90
CA GLN A 141 0.17 11.38 -26.24
C GLN A 141 -0.91 10.30 -26.39
N GLU A 142 -0.64 9.10 -25.90
CA GLU A 142 -1.54 7.94 -26.03
C GLU A 142 -2.73 8.02 -25.08
N ARG A 143 -2.51 8.53 -23.86
CA ARG A 143 -3.48 8.49 -22.76
C ARG A 143 -3.91 9.87 -22.28
N ARG A 144 -3.88 10.88 -23.15
CA ARG A 144 -4.25 12.26 -22.81
C ARG A 144 -5.63 12.36 -22.14
N ALA A 145 -6.58 11.54 -22.55
CA ALA A 145 -7.93 11.51 -21.97
C ALA A 145 -7.99 10.91 -20.55
N GLU A 146 -6.98 10.13 -20.15
CA GLU A 146 -6.89 9.53 -18.80
C GLU A 146 -6.25 10.50 -17.79
N LEU A 147 -5.52 11.51 -18.28
CA LEU A 147 -4.86 12.51 -17.45
C LEU A 147 -5.88 13.54 -16.97
N ARG A 148 -5.93 13.75 -15.65
CA ARG A 148 -6.84 14.71 -15.02
C ARG A 148 -6.15 16.06 -14.89
N VAL A 149 -5.95 16.71 -16.03
CA VAL A 149 -5.38 18.05 -16.08
C VAL A 149 -6.50 19.04 -16.38
N GLU A 150 -6.78 19.94 -15.43
CA GLU A 150 -7.71 21.03 -15.67
C GLU A 150 -7.11 22.00 -16.69
N PRO A 151 -7.92 22.55 -17.63
CA PRO A 151 -7.45 23.53 -18.60
C PRO A 151 -6.75 24.69 -17.90
N GLN A 152 -5.49 24.92 -18.24
CA GLN A 152 -4.72 26.06 -17.76
C GLN A 152 -4.80 27.19 -18.79
N GLU A 153 -4.65 28.44 -18.35
CA GLU A 153 -4.53 29.58 -19.26
C GLU A 153 -3.30 29.46 -20.17
N ASP A 154 -2.24 28.83 -19.65
CA ASP A 154 -0.99 28.58 -20.35
C ASP A 154 -0.84 27.10 -20.76
N ARG A 155 -0.65 26.87 -22.07
CA ARG A 155 -0.47 25.54 -22.66
C ARG A 155 0.81 24.86 -22.21
N LEU A 156 1.86 25.62 -21.84
CA LEU A 156 3.09 25.03 -21.31
C LEU A 156 2.84 24.45 -19.93
N THR A 157 2.17 25.20 -19.06
CA THR A 157 1.77 24.73 -17.72
C THR A 157 0.85 23.51 -17.77
N GLU A 158 -0.14 23.48 -18.69
CA GLU A 158 -0.99 22.29 -18.91
C GLU A 158 -0.15 21.06 -19.26
N ARG A 159 0.82 21.24 -20.17
CA ARG A 159 1.71 20.16 -20.60
C ARG A 159 2.59 19.65 -19.46
N ASP A 160 3.21 20.54 -18.68
CA ASP A 160 4.08 20.15 -17.57
C ASP A 160 3.32 19.37 -16.49
N LEU A 161 2.08 19.78 -16.20
CA LEU A 161 1.19 19.03 -15.28
C LEU A 161 0.82 17.65 -15.82
N ALA A 162 0.54 17.55 -17.12
CA ALA A 162 0.24 16.27 -17.78
C ALA A 162 1.45 15.33 -17.73
N GLU A 163 2.64 15.82 -18.05
CA GLU A 163 3.88 15.04 -17.99
C GLU A 163 4.21 14.64 -16.54
N GLN A 164 4.00 15.52 -15.55
CA GLN A 164 4.18 15.19 -14.14
C GLN A 164 3.23 14.07 -13.67
N GLN A 165 1.94 14.13 -14.05
CA GLN A 165 0.97 13.07 -13.73
C GLN A 165 1.34 11.76 -14.42
N ALA A 166 1.70 11.80 -15.70
CA ALA A 166 2.14 10.62 -16.45
C ALA A 166 3.40 9.99 -15.82
N TYR A 167 4.36 10.81 -15.41
CA TYR A 167 5.56 10.35 -14.72
C TYR A 167 5.25 9.61 -13.41
N GLN A 168 4.30 10.12 -12.61
CA GLN A 168 3.86 9.43 -11.37
C GLN A 168 3.19 8.08 -11.67
N ILE A 169 2.33 8.02 -12.69
CA ILE A 169 1.67 6.77 -13.09
C ILE A 169 2.69 5.74 -13.55
N LEU A 170 3.61 6.13 -14.43
CA LEU A 170 4.68 5.25 -14.93
C LEU A 170 5.62 4.81 -13.79
N ALA A 171 5.94 5.72 -12.86
CA ALA A 171 6.76 5.39 -11.71
C ALA A 171 6.10 4.32 -10.83
N ASP A 172 4.79 4.44 -10.61
CA ASP A 172 3.97 3.46 -9.90
C ASP A 172 3.86 2.11 -10.63
N GLN A 173 3.71 2.13 -11.95
CA GLN A 173 3.67 0.93 -12.79
C GLN A 173 5.00 0.18 -12.73
N LYS A 174 6.11 0.91 -12.80
CA LYS A 174 7.47 0.33 -12.75
C LYS A 174 7.72 -0.47 -11.47
N LEU A 175 7.23 0.01 -10.33
CA LEU A 175 7.34 -0.72 -9.06
C LEU A 175 6.59 -2.06 -9.13
N VAL A 176 5.35 -2.04 -9.62
CA VAL A 176 4.52 -3.26 -9.75
C VAL A 176 5.14 -4.26 -10.73
N GLU A 177 5.68 -3.79 -11.86
CA GLU A 177 6.39 -4.64 -12.80
C GLU A 177 7.59 -5.36 -12.16
N LEU A 178 8.36 -4.65 -11.33
CA LEU A 178 9.49 -5.22 -10.60
C LEU A 178 9.03 -6.24 -9.55
N GLU A 179 7.97 -5.94 -8.78
CA GLU A 179 7.35 -6.87 -7.83
C GLU A 179 6.90 -8.16 -8.52
N LEU A 180 6.21 -8.05 -9.66
CA LEU A 180 5.76 -9.21 -10.43
C LEU A 180 6.94 -9.98 -11.03
N GLN A 181 7.97 -9.29 -11.50
CA GLN A 181 9.15 -9.96 -12.04
C GLN A 181 9.88 -10.78 -10.97
N VAL A 182 10.14 -10.22 -9.78
CA VAL A 182 10.81 -10.98 -8.71
C VAL A 182 9.92 -12.14 -8.22
N ALA A 183 8.60 -11.99 -8.28
CA ALA A 183 7.65 -13.06 -7.97
C ALA A 183 7.76 -14.21 -8.98
N ILE A 184 7.77 -13.91 -10.29
CA ILE A 184 7.96 -14.91 -11.37
C ILE A 184 9.30 -15.65 -11.17
N ASP A 185 10.38 -14.90 -10.99
CA ASP A 185 11.72 -15.46 -10.77
C ASP A 185 11.78 -16.35 -9.52
N ALA A 186 11.06 -15.97 -8.46
CA ALA A 186 10.97 -16.73 -7.23
C ALA A 186 10.16 -18.02 -7.37
N ILE A 187 9.11 -18.03 -8.18
CA ILE A 187 8.36 -19.27 -8.50
C ILE A 187 9.29 -20.27 -9.17
N ASP A 188 10.06 -19.83 -10.16
CA ASP A 188 11.03 -20.67 -10.86
C ASP A 188 12.11 -21.23 -9.94
N ARG A 189 12.66 -20.35 -9.11
CA ARG A 189 13.84 -20.67 -8.31
C ARG A 189 13.52 -21.50 -7.07
N PHE A 190 12.43 -21.18 -6.38
CA PHE A 190 12.12 -21.77 -5.08
C PHE A 190 10.95 -22.76 -5.12
N ARG A 191 10.12 -22.73 -6.18
CA ARG A 191 8.89 -23.54 -6.30
C ARG A 191 8.05 -23.55 -5.01
N PRO A 192 7.72 -22.36 -4.48
CA PRO A 192 7.10 -22.24 -3.17
C PRO A 192 5.73 -22.90 -3.16
N PHE A 193 5.32 -23.39 -2.00
CA PHE A 193 3.93 -23.78 -1.77
C PHE A 193 3.02 -22.56 -1.72
N LEU A 194 3.45 -21.54 -0.98
CA LEU A 194 2.70 -20.31 -0.73
C LEU A 194 3.57 -19.09 -1.03
N MET A 195 3.02 -18.14 -1.77
CA MET A 195 3.61 -16.83 -2.05
C MET A 195 2.71 -15.72 -1.51
N LEU A 196 3.26 -14.86 -0.67
CA LEU A 196 2.60 -13.67 -0.15
C LEU A 196 3.08 -12.46 -0.94
N MET A 197 2.15 -11.76 -1.58
CA MET A 197 2.38 -10.48 -2.24
C MET A 197 1.89 -9.36 -1.32
N ASP A 198 2.69 -8.30 -1.14
CA ASP A 198 2.17 -7.09 -0.50
C ASP A 198 1.21 -6.33 -1.44
N GLY A 199 -0.01 -6.12 -0.96
CA GLY A 199 -1.08 -5.46 -1.70
C GLY A 199 -2.02 -6.39 -2.47
N GLY A 200 -3.17 -5.82 -2.87
CA GLY A 200 -4.24 -6.56 -3.53
C GLY A 200 -4.02 -6.76 -5.03
N PHE A 201 -4.57 -7.84 -5.58
CA PHE A 201 -4.37 -8.21 -6.99
C PHE A 201 -4.97 -7.21 -7.97
N SER A 202 -5.97 -6.43 -7.57
CA SER A 202 -6.47 -5.32 -8.40
C SER A 202 -5.39 -4.27 -8.70
N ARG A 203 -4.46 -4.01 -7.75
CA ARG A 203 -3.31 -3.11 -7.98
C ARG A 203 -2.32 -3.77 -8.93
N LEU A 204 -1.96 -5.02 -8.65
CA LEU A 204 -0.97 -5.77 -9.44
C LEU A 204 -1.43 -5.94 -10.89
N LYS A 205 -2.66 -6.38 -11.11
CA LYS A 205 -3.26 -6.51 -12.45
C LYS A 205 -3.39 -5.16 -13.15
N GLY A 206 -3.93 -4.15 -12.47
CA GLY A 206 -4.21 -2.85 -13.08
C GLY A 206 -2.95 -2.08 -13.51
N LYS A 207 -1.81 -2.35 -12.88
CA LYS A 207 -0.53 -1.67 -13.16
C LYS A 207 0.52 -2.56 -13.84
N GLY A 208 0.43 -3.88 -13.70
CA GLY A 208 1.43 -4.83 -14.16
C GLY A 208 1.36 -5.19 -15.64
N GLY A 209 0.24 -4.92 -16.33
CA GLY A 209 0.09 -5.20 -17.76
C GLY A 209 0.47 -6.65 -18.11
N GLU A 210 1.31 -6.83 -19.13
CA GLU A 210 1.78 -8.15 -19.59
C GLU A 210 2.50 -8.95 -18.49
N ARG A 211 3.15 -8.29 -17.51
CA ARG A 211 3.81 -8.98 -16.40
C ARG A 211 2.83 -9.71 -15.50
N TRP A 212 1.62 -9.18 -15.36
CA TRP A 212 0.57 -9.83 -14.58
C TRP A 212 0.12 -11.13 -15.27
N GLU A 213 -0.07 -11.10 -16.58
CA GLU A 213 -0.47 -12.28 -17.37
C GLU A 213 0.59 -13.38 -17.28
N GLN A 214 1.87 -13.02 -17.42
CA GLN A 214 3.00 -13.95 -17.22
C GLN A 214 3.02 -14.54 -15.81
N PHE A 215 2.72 -13.72 -14.80
CA PHE A 215 2.66 -14.17 -13.40
C PHE A 215 1.51 -15.15 -13.16
N GLU A 216 0.29 -14.86 -13.65
CA GLU A 216 -0.86 -15.76 -13.52
C GLU A 216 -0.63 -17.11 -14.20
N GLU A 217 -0.07 -17.09 -15.41
CA GLU A 217 0.31 -18.31 -16.15
C GLU A 217 1.32 -19.12 -15.32
N LYS A 218 2.36 -18.46 -14.81
CA LYS A 218 3.42 -19.11 -14.03
C LYS A 218 2.91 -19.79 -12.76
N VAL A 219 2.04 -19.09 -12.04
CA VAL A 219 1.40 -19.59 -10.82
C VAL A 219 0.56 -20.83 -11.11
N THR A 220 -0.20 -20.79 -12.21
CA THR A 220 -1.08 -21.89 -12.63
C THR A 220 -0.26 -23.14 -12.94
N ASP A 221 0.90 -22.97 -13.60
CA ASP A 221 1.79 -24.07 -13.96
C ASP A 221 2.57 -24.66 -12.78
N SER A 222 2.81 -23.88 -11.71
CA SER A 222 3.68 -24.28 -10.60
C SER A 222 2.97 -24.88 -9.40
N ASP A 223 1.63 -24.96 -9.42
CA ASP A 223 0.80 -25.32 -8.25
C ASP A 223 1.23 -24.54 -6.99
N THR A 224 1.53 -23.25 -7.17
CA THR A 224 1.85 -22.32 -6.08
C THR A 224 0.58 -21.58 -5.70
N ILE A 225 0.25 -21.55 -4.41
CA ILE A 225 -0.83 -20.70 -3.93
C ILE A 225 -0.27 -19.28 -3.75
N VAL A 226 -1.02 -18.29 -4.20
CA VAL A 226 -0.61 -16.87 -4.13
C VAL A 226 -1.68 -16.08 -3.43
N VAL A 227 -1.23 -15.18 -2.54
CA VAL A 227 -2.12 -14.36 -1.72
C VAL A 227 -1.65 -12.92 -1.75
N GLY A 228 -2.54 -12.02 -2.17
CA GLY A 228 -2.34 -10.58 -2.04
C GLY A 228 -2.81 -10.14 -0.67
N VAL A 229 -1.88 -9.80 0.21
CA VAL A 229 -2.19 -9.37 1.59
C VAL A 229 -2.45 -7.87 1.59
N ILE A 230 -3.63 -7.48 2.05
CA ILE A 230 -4.10 -6.09 2.04
C ILE A 230 -4.24 -5.62 3.49
N GLU A 231 -3.36 -4.71 3.92
CA GLU A 231 -3.42 -4.12 5.26
C GLU A 231 -4.68 -3.26 5.44
N GLU A 232 -4.94 -2.36 4.50
CA GLU A 232 -6.04 -1.40 4.58
C GLU A 232 -6.99 -1.52 3.39
N VAL A 233 -8.24 -1.88 3.67
CA VAL A 233 -9.25 -2.13 2.63
C VAL A 233 -9.98 -0.83 2.26
N GLY A 234 -9.38 -0.06 1.36
CA GLY A 234 -9.91 1.23 0.90
C GLY A 234 -11.07 1.16 -0.10
N SER A 235 -11.54 -0.03 -0.48
CA SER A 235 -12.64 -0.20 -1.45
C SER A 235 -14.03 0.11 -0.84
N TYR A 236 -15.06 0.03 -1.68
CA TYR A 236 -16.47 0.25 -1.32
C TYR A 236 -17.35 -0.96 -1.67
N ARG A 237 -16.78 -2.17 -1.72
CA ARG A 237 -17.48 -3.33 -2.27
C ARG A 237 -18.53 -3.88 -1.31
N LEU A 238 -18.30 -3.79 -0.01
CA LEU A 238 -19.28 -4.16 1.00
C LEU A 238 -20.42 -3.15 1.04
N LYS A 239 -20.12 -1.86 0.83
CA LYS A 239 -21.13 -0.80 0.76
C LYS A 239 -22.22 -1.13 -0.23
N SER A 240 -21.85 -1.44 -1.48
CA SER A 240 -22.82 -1.79 -2.52
C SER A 240 -23.69 -3.00 -2.15
N ARG A 241 -23.16 -3.94 -1.38
CA ARG A 241 -23.91 -5.14 -0.94
C ARG A 241 -24.85 -4.85 0.23
N LEU A 242 -24.57 -3.82 1.02
CA LEU A 242 -25.40 -3.41 2.15
C LEU A 242 -26.50 -2.43 1.72
N ASP A 243 -26.19 -1.52 0.78
CA ASP A 243 -27.18 -0.61 0.17
C ASP A 243 -28.33 -1.39 -0.48
N ASP A 244 -28.03 -2.52 -1.13
CA ASP A 244 -29.05 -3.42 -1.73
C ASP A 244 -30.03 -4.02 -0.71
N VAL A 245 -29.67 -4.02 0.58
CA VAL A 245 -30.45 -4.62 1.68
C VAL A 245 -31.28 -3.56 2.38
N ASP A 246 -30.59 -2.54 2.91
CA ASP A 246 -31.18 -1.43 3.64
C ASP A 246 -30.14 -0.31 3.78
N GLU A 247 -30.34 0.79 3.05
CA GLU A 247 -29.48 1.97 3.08
C GLU A 247 -29.23 2.50 4.52
N ARG A 248 -30.15 2.25 5.46
CA ARG A 248 -30.01 2.66 6.87
C ARG A 248 -28.88 1.93 7.59
N LEU A 249 -28.43 0.77 7.11
CA LEU A 249 -27.29 0.03 7.67
C LEU A 249 -25.99 0.84 7.57
N LEU A 250 -25.92 1.78 6.62
CA LEU A 250 -24.78 2.63 6.38
C LEU A 250 -24.94 4.06 6.95
N ASN A 251 -26.00 4.30 7.74
CA ASN A 251 -26.12 5.52 8.53
C ASN A 251 -24.90 5.69 9.46
N GLY A 252 -24.43 6.92 9.63
CA GLY A 252 -23.27 7.22 10.47
C GLY A 252 -21.90 6.79 9.90
N TYR A 253 -21.86 6.11 8.75
CA TYR A 253 -20.63 5.89 7.99
C TYR A 253 -20.32 7.13 7.13
N ILE A 254 -19.06 7.57 7.08
CA ILE A 254 -18.71 8.86 6.47
C ILE A 254 -18.76 8.73 4.95
N ARG A 255 -18.09 7.71 4.44
CA ARG A 255 -18.10 7.35 3.01
C ARG A 255 -18.59 5.92 2.79
N GLY A 256 -18.57 5.09 3.84
CA GLY A 256 -18.90 3.66 3.74
C GLY A 256 -17.79 2.86 3.07
N HIS A 257 -16.53 3.24 3.24
CA HIS A 257 -15.43 2.37 2.81
C HIS A 257 -15.49 1.04 3.56
N ASP A 258 -15.00 -0.02 2.93
CA ASP A 258 -14.95 -1.35 3.53
C ASP A 258 -14.15 -1.33 4.85
N ARG A 259 -13.05 -0.55 4.92
CA ARG A 259 -12.32 -0.32 6.19
C ARG A 259 -13.20 0.26 7.30
N GLU A 260 -14.15 1.14 6.97
CA GLU A 260 -15.05 1.76 7.95
C GLU A 260 -16.11 0.75 8.41
N VAL A 261 -16.70 0.01 7.47
CA VAL A 261 -17.71 -1.04 7.70
C VAL A 261 -17.15 -2.16 8.57
N MET A 262 -15.92 -2.58 8.30
CA MET A 262 -15.28 -3.70 8.98
C MET A 262 -14.62 -3.33 10.31
N PHE A 263 -14.50 -2.03 10.62
CA PHE A 263 -13.81 -1.58 11.83
C PHE A 263 -14.49 -2.13 13.09
N ASN A 264 -13.76 -2.95 13.85
CA ASN A 264 -14.24 -3.64 15.05
C ASN A 264 -15.48 -4.52 14.81
N LEU A 265 -15.69 -5.01 13.58
CA LEU A 265 -16.80 -5.92 13.23
C LEU A 265 -16.42 -7.39 13.43
N LEU A 266 -15.18 -7.74 13.06
CA LEU A 266 -14.64 -9.09 13.21
C LEU A 266 -14.05 -9.30 14.60
N GLU A 267 -14.20 -10.49 15.15
CA GLU A 267 -13.45 -10.93 16.33
C GLU A 267 -11.98 -11.23 15.98
N GLU A 268 -11.05 -11.11 16.95
CA GLU A 268 -9.63 -11.47 16.73
C GLU A 268 -9.53 -12.95 16.34
N GLY A 269 -9.05 -13.30 15.15
CA GLY A 269 -8.99 -14.66 14.60
C GLY A 269 -10.21 -15.03 13.75
N GLU A 270 -11.11 -14.10 13.49
CA GLU A 270 -12.25 -14.28 12.60
C GLU A 270 -11.98 -13.70 11.21
N TRP A 271 -12.64 -14.27 10.21
CA TRP A 271 -12.63 -13.78 8.84
C TRP A 271 -13.99 -13.97 8.17
N LEU A 272 -14.33 -13.07 7.26
CA LEU A 272 -15.50 -13.13 6.39
C LEU A 272 -15.14 -13.88 5.11
N LYS A 273 -15.59 -15.12 5.02
CA LYS A 273 -15.47 -15.99 3.85
C LYS A 273 -16.55 -15.61 2.85
N THR A 274 -16.16 -14.93 1.77
CA THR A 274 -17.11 -14.40 0.79
C THR A 274 -17.69 -15.52 -0.09
N SER A 275 -18.88 -15.28 -0.64
CA SER A 275 -19.56 -16.19 -1.55
C SER A 275 -18.86 -16.26 -2.91
N LEU A 276 -18.66 -17.48 -3.43
CA LEU A 276 -18.18 -17.69 -4.79
C LEU A 276 -19.25 -17.39 -5.86
N GLU A 277 -20.52 -17.55 -5.51
CA GLU A 277 -21.67 -17.27 -6.37
C GLU A 277 -21.93 -15.76 -6.49
N ARG A 278 -21.69 -15.03 -5.39
CA ARG A 278 -21.86 -13.57 -5.31
C ARG A 278 -20.54 -12.90 -4.93
N PRO A 279 -19.53 -12.93 -5.83
CA PRO A 279 -18.20 -12.47 -5.49
C PRO A 279 -18.17 -10.95 -5.23
N ILE A 280 -17.25 -10.54 -4.36
CA ILE A 280 -16.92 -9.13 -4.11
C ILE A 280 -16.12 -8.53 -5.26
N LYS A 281 -15.26 -9.33 -5.88
CA LYS A 281 -14.51 -9.01 -7.11
C LYS A 281 -14.71 -10.17 -8.08
N ASN A 282 -15.17 -9.91 -9.31
CA ASN A 282 -15.49 -11.01 -10.24
C ASN A 282 -14.26 -11.86 -10.57
N GLU A 283 -13.10 -11.23 -10.67
CA GLU A 283 -11.84 -11.85 -11.12
C GLU A 283 -11.04 -12.52 -10.00
N PHE A 284 -11.27 -12.13 -8.73
CA PHE A 284 -10.47 -12.61 -7.59
C PHE A 284 -11.38 -13.11 -6.48
N TYR A 285 -10.88 -14.06 -5.71
CA TYR A 285 -11.54 -14.45 -4.47
C TYR A 285 -11.00 -13.61 -3.31
N THR A 286 -11.80 -12.66 -2.84
CA THR A 286 -11.42 -11.75 -1.74
C THR A 286 -12.06 -12.19 -0.44
N VAL A 287 -11.29 -12.22 0.64
CA VAL A 287 -11.79 -12.43 2.01
C VAL A 287 -11.33 -11.30 2.91
N PHE A 288 -12.06 -11.05 3.98
CA PHE A 288 -11.70 -10.02 4.97
C PHE A 288 -11.37 -10.69 6.29
N HIS A 289 -10.34 -10.24 7.01
CA HIS A 289 -9.85 -10.94 8.18
C HIS A 289 -9.41 -10.00 9.29
N ARG A 290 -9.39 -10.51 10.52
CA ARG A 290 -8.76 -9.85 11.67
C ARG A 290 -7.78 -10.82 12.34
N LEU A 291 -6.56 -10.90 11.81
CA LEU A 291 -5.55 -11.88 12.25
C LEU A 291 -4.78 -11.45 13.52
N SER A 292 -4.97 -10.22 13.99
CA SER A 292 -4.35 -9.64 15.19
C SER A 292 -5.38 -8.97 16.09
N ASP A 293 -4.97 -8.45 17.24
CA ASP A 293 -5.85 -7.72 18.15
C ASP A 293 -6.25 -6.32 17.65
N GLN A 294 -5.63 -5.82 16.58
CA GLN A 294 -6.01 -4.56 15.93
C GLN A 294 -7.48 -4.57 15.49
N PRO A 295 -8.25 -3.50 15.75
CA PRO A 295 -9.66 -3.43 15.39
C PRO A 295 -9.91 -3.29 13.88
N GLN A 296 -8.90 -2.84 13.13
CA GLN A 296 -8.99 -2.72 11.68
C GLN A 296 -8.89 -4.11 11.05
N ALA A 297 -9.85 -4.44 10.17
CA ALA A 297 -9.76 -5.64 9.34
C ALA A 297 -8.85 -5.40 8.13
N GLY A 298 -8.05 -6.41 7.80
CA GLY A 298 -7.36 -6.53 6.52
C GLY A 298 -8.15 -7.38 5.54
N ALA A 299 -7.59 -7.62 4.36
CA ALA A 299 -8.13 -8.53 3.37
C ALA A 299 -7.05 -9.37 2.70
N CYS A 300 -7.47 -10.48 2.10
CA CYS A 300 -6.62 -11.30 1.24
C CYS A 300 -7.32 -11.47 -0.12
N ASP A 301 -6.59 -11.24 -1.20
CA ASP A 301 -6.98 -11.64 -2.55
C ASP A 301 -6.33 -12.97 -2.91
N PHE A 302 -7.09 -13.86 -3.51
CA PHE A 302 -6.65 -15.13 -4.09
C PHE A 302 -7.09 -15.21 -5.56
N LEU A 303 -6.40 -16.04 -6.35
CA LEU A 303 -6.94 -16.44 -7.65
C LEU A 303 -8.22 -17.25 -7.43
N ARG A 304 -9.18 -17.12 -8.34
CA ARG A 304 -10.53 -17.70 -8.16
C ARG A 304 -10.48 -19.22 -8.09
N GLU A 305 -9.57 -19.82 -8.85
CA GLU A 305 -9.27 -21.24 -8.95
C GLU A 305 -8.72 -21.80 -7.63
N GLN A 306 -8.11 -20.95 -6.79
CA GLN A 306 -7.50 -21.31 -5.51
C GLN A 306 -8.49 -21.29 -4.34
N ALA A 307 -9.77 -20.98 -4.57
CA ALA A 307 -10.78 -20.81 -3.53
C ALA A 307 -10.89 -22.01 -2.55
N GLN A 308 -10.64 -23.23 -3.04
CA GLN A 308 -10.71 -24.46 -2.23
C GLN A 308 -9.59 -24.56 -1.19
N ARG A 309 -8.50 -23.79 -1.35
CA ARG A 309 -7.33 -23.78 -0.47
C ARG A 309 -7.35 -22.64 0.54
N VAL A 310 -8.37 -21.78 0.51
CA VAL A 310 -8.36 -20.54 1.29
C VAL A 310 -8.43 -20.81 2.80
N ASP A 311 -9.23 -21.79 3.23
CA ASP A 311 -9.39 -22.09 4.65
C ASP A 311 -8.04 -22.44 5.33
N GLU A 312 -7.27 -23.35 4.74
CA GLU A 312 -5.96 -23.76 5.26
C GLU A 312 -4.91 -22.64 5.18
N VAL A 313 -5.00 -21.78 4.16
CA VAL A 313 -4.09 -20.64 4.02
C VAL A 313 -4.40 -19.58 5.06
N ILE A 314 -5.68 -19.25 5.31
CA ILE A 314 -6.07 -18.29 6.35
C ILE A 314 -5.68 -18.80 7.74
N ASP A 315 -5.84 -20.10 8.02
CA ASP A 315 -5.35 -20.72 9.26
C ASP A 315 -3.83 -20.56 9.39
N PHE A 316 -3.08 -20.78 8.31
CA PHE A 316 -1.64 -20.56 8.29
C PHE A 316 -1.27 -19.09 8.51
N LEU A 317 -1.91 -18.15 7.81
CA LEU A 317 -1.68 -16.71 7.98
C LEU A 317 -1.97 -16.28 9.43
N TYR A 318 -3.08 -16.72 10.01
CA TYR A 318 -3.40 -16.44 11.42
C TYR A 318 -2.32 -16.97 12.37
N THR A 319 -1.75 -18.14 12.04
CA THR A 319 -0.66 -18.75 12.81
C THR A 319 0.59 -17.89 12.81
N ILE A 320 1.00 -17.38 11.64
CA ILE A 320 2.23 -16.60 11.49
C ILE A 320 2.05 -15.09 11.70
N THR A 321 0.83 -14.60 11.89
CA THR A 321 0.57 -13.20 12.28
C THR A 321 0.72 -13.05 13.81
N PRO A 322 1.64 -12.18 14.28
CA PRO A 322 1.79 -11.92 15.71
C PRO A 322 0.55 -11.20 16.26
N ARG A 323 0.07 -11.61 17.43
CA ARG A 323 -1.16 -11.09 18.03
C ARG A 323 -1.17 -9.57 18.23
N LYS A 324 -0.05 -8.99 18.67
CA LYS A 324 0.12 -7.55 18.96
C LYS A 324 0.76 -6.79 17.78
N SER A 325 0.58 -7.26 16.55
CA SER A 325 1.11 -6.63 15.33
C SER A 325 0.07 -5.70 14.69
N ARG A 326 0.41 -5.15 13.52
CA ARG A 326 -0.51 -4.44 12.63
C ARG A 326 -1.46 -5.35 11.83
N GLY A 327 -1.45 -6.66 12.07
CA GLY A 327 -2.30 -7.64 11.38
C GLY A 327 -1.67 -8.29 10.15
N ILE A 328 -0.38 -8.03 9.91
CA ILE A 328 0.38 -8.57 8.78
C ILE A 328 1.15 -9.83 9.18
N PRO A 329 1.21 -10.87 8.31
CA PRO A 329 2.03 -12.04 8.55
C PRO A 329 3.50 -11.68 8.80
N LEU A 330 4.11 -12.27 9.84
CA LEU A 330 5.49 -11.94 10.25
C LEU A 330 6.49 -12.04 9.09
N TRP A 331 6.32 -13.04 8.21
CA TRP A 331 7.22 -13.21 7.08
C TRP A 331 7.15 -12.03 6.10
N LEU A 332 5.96 -11.51 5.81
CA LEU A 332 5.79 -10.37 4.91
C LEU A 332 6.36 -9.08 5.54
N ASP A 333 6.19 -8.88 6.86
CA ASP A 333 6.83 -7.77 7.60
C ASP A 333 8.38 -7.83 7.50
N LEU A 334 8.96 -9.02 7.53
CA LEU A 334 10.41 -9.20 7.35
C LEU A 334 10.84 -8.86 5.92
N VAL A 335 10.05 -9.25 4.91
CA VAL A 335 10.33 -8.91 3.51
C VAL A 335 10.22 -7.41 3.28
N ASP A 336 9.19 -6.73 3.79
CA ASP A 336 9.05 -5.26 3.72
C ASP A 336 10.27 -4.55 4.32
N ALA A 337 10.68 -4.96 5.52
CA ALA A 337 11.84 -4.37 6.18
C ALA A 337 13.14 -4.50 5.35
N GLU A 338 13.31 -5.59 4.60
CA GLU A 338 14.48 -5.84 3.76
C GLU A 338 14.39 -5.24 2.34
N ALA A 339 13.18 -5.13 1.81
CA ALA A 339 12.90 -4.48 0.53
C ALA A 339 13.08 -2.96 0.63
N ARG A 340 12.80 -2.39 1.81
CA ARG A 340 12.79 -0.95 2.06
C ARG A 340 14.10 -0.24 1.71
N LEU A 341 14.03 0.70 0.77
CA LEU A 341 15.07 1.69 0.52
C LEU A 341 14.94 2.86 1.51
N THR A 342 15.87 2.94 2.45
CA THR A 342 15.88 4.04 3.42
C THR A 342 16.39 5.33 2.77
N LYS A 343 15.91 6.49 3.26
CA LYS A 343 16.37 7.81 2.83
C LYS A 343 17.91 7.93 2.87
N LYS A 344 18.54 7.40 3.92
CA LYS A 344 19.99 7.42 4.10
C LYS A 344 20.73 6.60 3.03
N GLN A 345 20.21 5.43 2.67
CA GLN A 345 20.79 4.62 1.58
C GLN A 345 20.68 5.34 0.24
N VAL A 346 19.52 5.92 -0.05
CA VAL A 346 19.28 6.66 -1.29
C VAL A 346 20.18 7.89 -1.39
N GLU A 347 20.28 8.68 -0.32
CA GLU A 347 21.21 9.81 -0.25
C GLU A 347 22.67 9.38 -0.45
N MET A 348 23.07 8.25 0.13
CA MET A 348 24.41 7.70 -0.05
C MET A 348 24.66 7.28 -1.50
N ILE A 349 23.74 6.53 -2.11
CA ILE A 349 23.83 6.10 -3.52
C ILE A 349 23.95 7.33 -4.43
N VAL A 350 23.11 8.34 -4.24
CA VAL A 350 23.14 9.56 -5.05
C VAL A 350 24.46 10.31 -4.87
N ARG A 351 24.89 10.58 -3.63
CA ARG A 351 26.11 11.36 -3.36
C ARG A 351 27.40 10.67 -3.77
N THR A 352 27.40 9.34 -3.89
CA THR A 352 28.57 8.56 -4.31
C THR A 352 28.66 8.39 -5.83
N ASN A 353 27.55 8.56 -6.55
CA ASN A 353 27.47 8.29 -7.99
C ASN A 353 27.18 9.54 -8.84
N LEU A 354 26.75 10.66 -8.24
CA LEU A 354 26.53 11.93 -8.93
C LEU A 354 27.44 13.02 -8.36
N ASP A 355 28.02 13.81 -9.27
CA ASP A 355 28.81 14.98 -8.90
C ASP A 355 27.97 15.98 -8.09
N GLN A 356 28.60 16.59 -7.08
CA GLN A 356 27.92 17.56 -6.22
C GLN A 356 27.31 18.72 -7.02
N GLU A 357 27.99 19.18 -8.07
CA GLU A 357 27.49 20.26 -8.93
C GLU A 357 26.21 19.84 -9.68
N ILE A 358 26.11 18.59 -10.13
CA ILE A 358 24.91 18.05 -10.79
C ILE A 358 23.76 17.96 -9.77
N VAL A 359 24.04 17.45 -8.58
CA VAL A 359 23.03 17.36 -7.50
C VAL A 359 22.51 18.76 -7.11
N GLU A 360 23.40 19.74 -6.96
CA GLU A 360 23.03 21.12 -6.60
C GLU A 360 22.29 21.86 -7.72
N SER A 361 22.64 21.60 -8.98
CA SER A 361 22.05 22.27 -10.15
C SER A 361 20.65 21.76 -10.47
N PHE A 362 20.44 20.45 -10.37
CA PHE A 362 19.21 19.82 -10.82
C PHE A 362 18.37 19.31 -9.65
N LEU A 363 18.94 18.52 -8.74
CA LEU A 363 18.14 17.70 -7.83
C LEU A 363 17.80 18.40 -6.51
N ARG A 364 18.67 19.26 -5.96
CA ARG A 364 18.49 19.80 -4.61
C ARG A 364 17.33 20.82 -4.53
N PRO A 365 16.26 20.54 -3.77
CA PRO A 365 15.17 21.50 -3.59
C PRO A 365 15.61 22.73 -2.77
N GLN A 366 15.23 23.94 -3.18
CA GLN A 366 15.53 25.18 -2.43
C GLN A 366 14.98 25.18 -0.99
N ARG A 367 13.88 24.44 -0.74
CA ARG A 367 13.30 24.28 0.61
C ARG A 367 14.23 23.59 1.59
N GLU A 368 15.15 22.73 1.13
CA GLU A 368 16.12 22.05 1.98
C GLU A 368 17.31 22.93 2.36
N ARG A 369 17.37 24.16 1.83
CA ARG A 369 18.35 25.18 2.21
C ARG A 369 17.83 26.12 3.31
N ARG A 370 16.60 25.90 3.80
CA ARG A 370 16.02 26.72 4.86
C ARG A 370 16.46 26.18 6.22
N ASP A 371 17.28 26.95 6.92
CA ASP A 371 17.75 26.65 8.28
C ASP A 371 16.69 26.91 9.38
N PHE A 372 15.44 27.19 9.00
CA PHE A 372 14.37 27.63 9.91
C PHE A 372 13.02 27.01 9.60
#